data_AF-A0A7X5X2Q0-F1
#
_entry.id   AF-A0A7X5X2Q0-F1
#
_cell.length_a   1.000
_cell.length_b   1.000
_cell.length_c   1.000
_cell.angle_alpha   90.00
_cell.angle_beta   90.00
_cell.angle_gamma   90.00
#
_symmetry.space_group_name_H-M   'P 1'
#
loop_
_entity.id
_entity.type
_entity.pdbx_description
1 polymer ?
#
loop_
_entity_poly.entity_id
_entity_poly.type
_entity_poly.pdbx_seq_one_letter_code
_entity_poly.pdbx_strand_id
1 'polypeptide(L)'
;MKARRTAEEERSRERALAWSAMLDVSTRTPFLPKADANDLDSSYIATVVVDSGPIINSLDALGHGLVDLNALFVAPLIEAAREVRVLAEMRPAWIQYCDEHSPAPTGLSRNTALRYINGPAMRTWSRAEEAKIATERAEQSLHRLHPALVEFYGFDVTGRRAA
;
A
#
# COMPACT_ATOMS: atom_id res chain seq x y z
N MET A 1 -19.17 11.86 32.91
CA MET A 1 -19.85 11.48 31.65
C MET A 1 -19.08 11.92 30.40
N LYS A 2 -18.51 13.14 30.35
CA LYS A 2 -17.77 13.68 29.19
C LYS A 2 -16.55 12.84 28.75
N ALA A 3 -15.70 12.41 29.69
CA ALA A 3 -14.49 11.62 29.40
C ALA A 3 -14.76 10.24 28.75
N ARG A 4 -15.87 9.58 29.13
CA ARG A 4 -16.26 8.28 28.56
C ARG A 4 -16.69 8.41 27.09
N ARG A 5 -17.32 9.53 26.74
CA ARG A 5 -17.76 9.84 25.38
C ARG A 5 -16.57 10.12 24.46
N THR A 6 -15.56 10.85 24.94
CA THR A 6 -14.32 11.13 24.20
C THR A 6 -13.54 9.85 23.89
N ALA A 7 -13.36 8.96 24.88
CA ALA A 7 -12.64 7.69 24.66
C ALA A 7 -13.37 6.72 23.71
N GLU A 8 -14.69 6.82 23.61
CA GLU A 8 -15.49 6.03 22.65
C GLU A 8 -15.39 6.60 21.23
N GLU A 9 -15.45 7.93 21.10
CA GLU A 9 -15.25 8.65 19.83
C GLU A 9 -13.83 8.40 19.26
N GLU A 10 -12.81 8.42 20.12
CA GLU A 10 -11.41 8.13 19.79
C GLU A 10 -11.22 6.69 19.28
N ARG A 11 -11.74 5.70 20.01
CA ARG A 11 -11.69 4.29 19.57
C ARG A 11 -12.49 4.04 18.29
N SER A 12 -13.63 4.72 18.12
CA SER A 12 -14.40 4.62 16.87
C SER A 12 -13.63 5.17 15.69
N ARG A 13 -12.89 6.28 15.89
CA ARG A 13 -12.03 6.87 14.86
C ARG A 13 -10.87 5.94 14.50
N GLU A 14 -10.18 5.40 15.49
CA GLU A 14 -9.08 4.44 15.31
C GLU A 14 -9.55 3.21 14.50
N ARG A 15 -10.73 2.65 14.83
CA ARG A 15 -11.34 1.56 14.07
C ARG A 15 -11.69 1.93 12.63
N ALA A 16 -12.20 3.13 12.39
CA ALA A 16 -12.50 3.60 11.03
C ALA A 16 -11.22 3.72 10.19
N LEU A 17 -10.12 4.19 10.79
CA LEU A 17 -8.83 4.28 10.12
C LEU A 17 -8.23 2.89 9.86
N ALA A 18 -8.32 1.97 10.83
CA ALA A 18 -7.86 0.60 10.65
C ALA A 18 -8.61 -0.11 9.52
N TRP A 19 -9.93 0.09 9.45
CA TRP A 19 -10.76 -0.40 8.34
C TRP A 19 -10.34 0.21 7.00
N SER A 20 -10.14 1.54 6.94
CA SER A 20 -9.70 2.22 5.72
C SER A 20 -8.35 1.69 5.24
N ALA A 21 -7.38 1.54 6.13
CA ALA A 21 -6.07 0.99 5.81
C ALA A 21 -6.19 -0.45 5.29
N MET A 22 -6.98 -1.30 5.96
CA MET A 22 -7.20 -2.67 5.52
C MET A 22 -7.86 -2.73 4.13
N LEU A 23 -8.88 -1.89 3.88
CA LEU A 23 -9.52 -1.80 2.57
C LEU A 23 -8.51 -1.36 1.50
N ASP A 24 -7.70 -0.33 1.79
CA ASP A 24 -6.76 0.19 0.81
C ASP A 24 -5.66 -0.81 0.46
N VAL A 25 -5.17 -1.54 1.47
CA VAL A 25 -4.19 -2.61 1.32
C VAL A 25 -4.78 -3.78 0.54
N SER A 26 -5.98 -4.26 0.87
CA SER A 26 -6.59 -5.43 0.23
C SER A 26 -7.12 -5.20 -1.18
N THR A 27 -7.38 -3.94 -1.56
CA THR A 27 -7.91 -3.60 -2.89
C THR A 27 -6.85 -3.14 -3.89
N ARG A 28 -5.57 -3.14 -3.49
CA ARG A 28 -4.43 -2.73 -4.32
C ARG A 28 -3.35 -3.78 -4.36
N THR A 29 -2.49 -3.69 -5.36
CA THR A 29 -1.26 -4.51 -5.43
C THR A 29 -0.36 -4.10 -4.25
N PRO A 30 0.22 -5.05 -3.47
CA PRO A 30 0.50 -6.45 -3.78
C PRO A 30 -0.60 -7.49 -3.46
N PHE A 31 -1.75 -7.11 -2.90
CA PHE A 31 -2.76 -8.09 -2.46
C PHE A 31 -3.65 -8.61 -3.58
N LEU A 32 -3.65 -7.95 -4.74
CA LEU A 32 -4.37 -8.43 -5.90
C LEU A 32 -3.62 -9.59 -6.58
N PRO A 33 -4.35 -10.60 -7.10
CA PRO A 33 -3.74 -11.71 -7.82
C PRO A 33 -2.84 -11.23 -8.96
N LYS A 34 -1.68 -11.87 -9.10
CA LYS A 34 -0.77 -11.68 -10.21
C LYS A 34 -1.41 -12.17 -11.51
N ALA A 35 -1.66 -11.29 -12.48
CA ALA A 35 -2.21 -11.61 -13.80
C ALA A 35 -1.14 -12.19 -14.76
N ASP A 36 -1.03 -13.53 -14.85
CA ASP A 36 -0.28 -14.36 -15.83
C ASP A 36 1.27 -14.39 -15.91
N ALA A 37 1.85 -15.59 -15.74
CA ALA A 37 3.27 -15.86 -15.42
C ALA A 37 4.37 -15.34 -16.38
N ASN A 38 4.04 -14.94 -17.61
CA ASN A 38 5.05 -14.78 -18.67
C ASN A 38 5.65 -13.35 -18.80
N ASP A 39 5.04 -12.31 -18.22
CA ASP A 39 5.60 -10.94 -18.16
C ASP A 39 5.25 -10.22 -16.84
N LEU A 40 4.95 -11.05 -15.83
CA LEU A 40 4.21 -10.68 -14.64
C LEU A 40 5.03 -9.81 -13.70
N ASP A 41 6.29 -10.15 -13.45
CA ASP A 41 7.10 -9.49 -12.42
C ASP A 41 7.29 -8.00 -12.74
N SER A 42 7.59 -7.68 -13.99
CA SER A 42 7.87 -6.30 -14.41
C SER A 42 6.60 -5.42 -14.37
N SER A 43 5.48 -5.93 -14.88
CA SER A 43 4.19 -5.21 -14.84
C SER A 43 3.62 -5.12 -13.42
N TYR A 44 3.81 -6.17 -12.62
CA TYR A 44 3.43 -6.21 -11.21
C TYR A 44 4.19 -5.16 -10.39
N ILE A 45 5.52 -5.12 -10.48
CA ILE A 45 6.34 -4.15 -9.73
C ILE A 45 5.96 -2.71 -10.10
N ALA A 46 5.77 -2.42 -11.39
CA ALA A 46 5.32 -1.10 -11.82
C ALA A 46 3.94 -0.73 -11.22
N THR A 47 3.02 -1.69 -11.12
CA THR A 47 1.71 -1.48 -10.45
C THR A 47 1.89 -1.20 -8.96
N VAL A 48 2.73 -1.97 -8.27
CA VAL A 48 3.04 -1.79 -6.84
C VAL A 48 3.63 -0.41 -6.58
N VAL A 49 4.58 0.05 -7.40
CA VAL A 49 5.17 1.39 -7.27
C VAL A 49 4.10 2.48 -7.43
N VAL A 50 3.16 2.33 -8.37
CA VAL A 50 2.07 3.31 -8.55
C VAL A 50 1.10 3.33 -7.37
N ASP A 51 0.72 2.16 -6.87
CA ASP A 51 -0.26 1.99 -5.79
C ASP A 51 0.31 2.22 -4.38
N SER A 52 1.64 2.25 -4.24
CA SER A 52 2.33 2.54 -2.97
C SER A 52 1.94 3.87 -2.35
N GLY A 53 1.64 4.90 -3.15
CA GLY A 53 1.26 6.23 -2.68
C GLY A 53 -0.04 6.24 -1.85
N PRO A 54 -1.17 5.78 -2.40
CA PRO A 54 -2.39 5.59 -1.63
C PRO A 54 -2.20 4.69 -0.40
N ILE A 55 -1.42 3.61 -0.51
CA ILE A 55 -1.18 2.70 0.63
C ILE A 55 -0.45 3.43 1.76
N ILE A 56 0.66 4.13 1.48
CA ILE A 56 1.40 4.84 2.53
C ILE A 56 0.57 5.94 3.18
N ASN A 57 -0.26 6.65 2.42
CA ASN A 57 -1.15 7.67 2.97
C ASN A 57 -2.13 7.07 4.00
N SER A 58 -2.66 5.87 3.73
CA SER A 58 -3.59 5.20 4.64
C SER A 58 -2.90 4.62 5.86
N LEU A 59 -1.68 4.09 5.71
CA LEU A 59 -0.85 3.63 6.84
C LEU A 59 -0.44 4.80 7.75
N ASP A 60 -0.04 5.93 7.17
CA ASP A 60 0.28 7.15 7.93
C ASP A 60 -0.97 7.71 8.62
N ALA A 61 -2.13 7.73 7.95
CA ALA A 61 -3.37 8.17 8.56
C ALA A 61 -3.78 7.31 9.76
N LEU A 62 -3.62 5.99 9.65
CA LEU A 62 -3.81 5.07 10.77
C LEU A 62 -2.82 5.36 11.89
N GLY A 63 -1.52 5.46 11.58
CA GLY A 63 -0.46 5.73 12.57
C GLY A 63 -0.69 7.02 13.36
N HIS A 64 -1.07 8.11 12.70
CA HIS A 64 -1.39 9.38 13.36
C HIS A 64 -2.72 9.36 14.13
N GLY A 65 -3.60 8.40 13.85
CA GLY A 65 -4.89 8.26 14.51
C GLY A 65 -4.93 7.19 15.61
N LEU A 66 -3.79 6.57 15.93
CA LEU A 66 -3.69 5.59 17.01
C LEU A 66 -3.93 6.25 18.36
N VAL A 67 -4.74 5.57 19.17
CA VAL A 67 -5.02 5.95 20.55
C VAL A 67 -4.32 4.96 21.49
N ASP A 68 -4.30 3.68 21.12
CA ASP A 68 -3.57 2.64 21.84
C ASP A 68 -2.26 2.28 21.12
N LEU A 69 -1.16 2.84 21.61
CA LEU A 69 0.18 2.55 21.09
C LEU A 69 0.70 1.15 21.46
N ASN A 70 0.01 0.43 22.34
CA ASN A 70 0.36 -0.94 22.72
C ASN A 70 -0.42 -1.99 21.92
N ALA A 71 -1.29 -1.56 20.99
CA ALA A 71 -2.02 -2.50 20.16
C ALA A 71 -1.04 -3.37 19.34
N LEU A 72 -1.35 -4.66 19.21
CA LEU A 72 -0.46 -5.66 18.61
C LEU A 72 -0.07 -5.35 17.15
N PHE A 73 -0.91 -4.58 16.45
CA PHE A 73 -0.68 -4.19 15.05
C PHE A 73 0.24 -2.97 14.89
N VAL A 74 0.62 -2.26 15.97
CA VAL A 74 1.44 -1.03 15.88
C VAL A 74 2.84 -1.31 15.35
N ALA A 75 3.54 -2.32 15.86
CA ALA A 75 4.87 -2.67 15.36
C ALA A 75 4.83 -3.14 13.88
N PRO A 76 3.93 -4.05 13.47
CA PRO A 76 3.73 -4.37 12.05
C PRO A 76 3.35 -3.17 11.17
N LEU A 77 2.58 -2.21 11.71
CA LEU A 77 2.19 -1.00 10.98
C LEU A 77 3.39 -0.12 10.69
N ILE A 78 4.26 0.11 11.68
CA ILE A 78 5.50 0.89 11.51
C ILE A 78 6.41 0.23 10.46
N GLU A 79 6.59 -1.10 10.53
CA GLU A 79 7.40 -1.84 9.57
C GLU A 79 6.82 -1.75 8.15
N ALA A 80 5.51 -1.98 7.99
CA ALA A 80 4.84 -1.87 6.70
C ALA A 80 4.90 -0.44 6.14
N ALA A 81 4.66 0.58 6.95
CA ALA A 81 4.75 1.98 6.53
C ALA A 81 6.18 2.32 6.06
N ARG A 82 7.21 1.85 6.76
CA ARG A 82 8.61 2.04 6.35
C ARG A 82 8.89 1.42 4.98
N GLU A 83 8.53 0.15 4.78
CA GLU A 83 8.82 -0.53 3.51
C GLU A 83 7.99 0.04 2.33
N VAL A 84 6.72 0.38 2.55
CA VAL A 84 5.88 1.00 1.50
C VAL A 84 6.37 2.40 1.15
N ARG A 85 6.90 3.17 2.12
CA ARG A 85 7.45 4.50 1.87
C ARG A 85 8.59 4.50 0.87
N VAL A 86 9.46 3.49 0.91
CA VAL A 86 10.55 3.33 -0.07
C VAL A 86 10.00 3.27 -1.51
N LEU A 87 8.92 2.51 -1.74
CA LEU A 87 8.24 2.46 -3.03
C LEU A 87 7.54 3.79 -3.39
N ALA A 88 6.93 4.45 -2.40
CA ALA A 88 6.27 5.73 -2.61
C ALA A 88 7.25 6.83 -3.03
N GLU A 89 8.48 6.80 -2.52
CA GLU A 89 9.58 7.70 -2.89
C GLU A 89 10.12 7.41 -4.31
N MET A 90 9.98 6.17 -4.78
CA MET A 90 10.33 5.78 -6.16
C MET A 90 9.29 6.25 -7.18
N ARG A 91 8.03 6.43 -6.76
CA ARG A 91 6.89 6.72 -7.63
C ARG A 91 7.07 7.97 -8.52
N PRO A 92 7.57 9.13 -8.04
CA PRO A 92 7.80 10.29 -8.91
C PRO A 92 8.77 10.00 -10.05
N ALA A 93 9.88 9.30 -9.75
CA ALA A 93 10.88 8.94 -10.76
C ALA A 93 10.34 7.91 -11.77
N TRP A 94 9.51 6.97 -11.33
CA TRP A 94 8.82 6.03 -12.22
C TRP A 94 7.86 6.77 -13.16
N ILE A 95 7.03 7.67 -12.63
CA ILE A 95 6.09 8.45 -13.45
C ILE A 95 6.83 9.31 -14.46
N GLN A 96 7.90 10.00 -14.05
CA GLN A 96 8.73 10.79 -14.95
C GLN A 96 9.29 9.92 -16.09
N TYR A 97 9.83 8.75 -15.76
CA TYR A 97 10.34 7.81 -16.76
C TYR A 97 9.25 7.40 -17.76
N CYS A 98 8.04 7.06 -17.28
CA CYS A 98 6.91 6.74 -18.17
C CYS A 98 6.51 7.91 -19.07
N ASP A 99 6.49 9.14 -18.54
CA ASP A 99 6.14 10.34 -19.30
C ASP A 99 7.16 10.63 -20.41
N GLU A 100 8.46 10.48 -20.13
CA GLU A 100 9.55 10.66 -21.12
C GLU A 100 9.50 9.65 -22.28
N HIS A 101 8.96 8.45 -22.02
CA HIS A 101 8.86 7.38 -23.00
C HIS A 101 7.46 7.26 -23.62
N SER A 102 6.55 8.19 -23.29
CA SER A 102 5.20 8.25 -23.86
C SER A 102 5.20 8.99 -25.20
N PRO A 103 4.71 8.40 -26.31
CA PRO A 103 4.42 9.11 -27.56
C PRO A 103 3.41 10.27 -27.43
N ALA A 104 2.64 10.34 -26.34
CA ALA A 104 1.73 11.45 -26.05
C ALA A 104 1.88 11.85 -24.57
N PRO A 105 2.89 12.69 -24.23
CA PRO A 105 3.08 13.17 -22.87
C PRO A 105 1.89 14.05 -22.50
N THR A 106 1.01 13.52 -21.65
CA THR A 106 -0.26 14.16 -21.26
C THR A 106 -0.15 14.95 -19.96
N GLY A 107 1.01 14.90 -19.30
CA GLY A 107 1.22 15.43 -17.96
C GLY A 107 0.60 14.52 -16.90
N LEU A 108 1.47 13.93 -16.07
CA LEU A 108 1.23 13.48 -14.69
C LEU A 108 -0.22 13.05 -14.37
N SER A 109 -0.66 11.93 -14.92
CA SER A 109 -1.85 11.25 -14.40
C SER A 109 -1.53 9.79 -14.07
N ARG A 110 -2.12 9.27 -12.99
CA ARG A 110 -2.11 7.83 -12.65
C ARG A 110 -2.50 7.00 -13.87
N ASN A 111 -3.40 7.51 -14.71
CA ASN A 111 -3.88 6.85 -15.92
C ASN A 111 -2.79 6.72 -16.99
N THR A 112 -1.84 7.66 -17.07
CA THR A 112 -0.67 7.56 -17.96
C THR A 112 0.27 6.46 -17.46
N ALA A 113 0.63 6.47 -16.17
CA ALA A 113 1.45 5.42 -15.58
C ALA A 113 0.82 4.02 -15.77
N LEU A 114 -0.49 3.87 -15.50
CA LEU A 114 -1.23 2.61 -15.69
C LEU A 114 -1.25 2.12 -17.15
N ARG A 115 -1.22 3.02 -18.14
CA ARG A 115 -1.15 2.68 -19.58
C ARG A 115 0.25 2.23 -20.03
N TYR A 116 1.29 2.60 -19.28
CA TYR A 116 2.69 2.24 -19.53
C TYR A 116 3.23 1.22 -18.53
N ILE A 117 2.37 0.55 -17.77
CA ILE A 117 2.68 -0.71 -17.07
C ILE A 117 2.82 -1.80 -18.14
N ASN A 118 3.85 -1.69 -18.96
CA ASN A 118 4.30 -2.79 -19.80
C ASN A 118 5.63 -3.29 -19.21
N GLY A 119 5.78 -4.61 -19.15
CA GLY A 119 6.98 -5.24 -18.62
C GLY A 119 8.30 -4.69 -19.21
N PRO A 120 8.38 -4.38 -20.52
CA PRO A 120 9.60 -3.81 -21.12
C PRO A 120 10.05 -2.46 -20.55
N ALA A 121 9.14 -1.52 -20.29
CA ALA A 121 9.48 -0.22 -19.71
C ALA A 121 10.07 -0.38 -18.31
N MET A 122 9.46 -1.25 -17.49
CA MET A 122 9.96 -1.52 -16.15
C MET A 122 11.37 -2.14 -16.19
N ARG A 123 11.66 -3.05 -17.13
CA ARG A 123 12.99 -3.68 -17.27
C ARG A 123 14.09 -2.71 -17.70
N THR A 124 13.73 -1.64 -18.38
CA THR A 124 14.67 -0.64 -18.91
C THR A 124 14.86 0.56 -17.98
N TRP A 125 14.01 0.68 -16.95
CA TRP A 125 14.15 1.70 -15.93
C TRP A 125 15.37 1.44 -15.04
N SER A 126 16.18 2.46 -14.79
CA SER A 126 17.46 2.33 -14.06
C SER A 126 17.31 1.83 -12.61
N ARG A 127 16.13 1.95 -12.02
CA ARG A 127 15.82 1.53 -10.64
C ARG A 127 15.06 0.21 -10.57
N ALA A 128 14.99 -0.55 -11.66
CA ALA A 128 14.15 -1.74 -11.74
C ALA A 128 14.44 -2.79 -10.66
N GLU A 129 15.73 -3.09 -10.45
CA GLU A 129 16.17 -4.06 -9.44
C GLU A 129 15.89 -3.57 -8.02
N GLU A 130 16.11 -2.28 -7.77
CA GLU A 130 15.81 -1.65 -6.48
C GLU A 130 14.31 -1.73 -6.16
N ALA A 131 13.46 -1.43 -7.15
CA ALA A 131 12.01 -1.50 -7.03
C ALA A 131 11.50 -2.94 -6.82
N LYS A 132 12.16 -3.93 -7.43
CA LYS A 132 11.86 -5.35 -7.20
C LYS A 132 12.08 -5.73 -5.74
N ILE A 133 13.27 -5.45 -5.21
CA ILE A 133 13.62 -5.74 -3.81
C ILE A 133 12.67 -5.00 -2.85
N ALA A 134 12.39 -3.73 -3.13
CA ALA A 134 11.45 -2.93 -2.32
C ALA A 134 10.03 -3.50 -2.36
N THR A 135 9.59 -4.01 -3.51
CA THR A 135 8.29 -4.67 -3.67
C THR A 135 8.19 -5.92 -2.81
N GLU A 136 9.20 -6.80 -2.86
CA GLU A 136 9.22 -8.03 -2.06
C GLU A 136 9.16 -7.73 -0.55
N ARG A 137 9.89 -6.72 -0.08
CA ARG A 137 9.89 -6.30 1.33
C ARG A 137 8.55 -5.69 1.75
N ALA A 138 7.99 -4.79 0.93
CA ALA A 138 6.69 -4.19 1.21
C ALA A 138 5.58 -5.25 1.23
N GLU A 139 5.60 -6.19 0.30
CA GLU A 139 4.68 -7.32 0.26
C GLU A 139 4.76 -8.15 1.53
N GLN A 140 5.96 -8.56 1.95
CA GLN A 140 6.15 -9.33 3.19
C GLN A 140 5.69 -8.58 4.44
N SER A 141 5.97 -7.28 4.53
CA SER A 141 5.56 -6.47 5.69
C SER A 141 4.05 -6.23 5.72
N LEU A 142 3.42 -5.98 4.57
CA LEU A 142 1.96 -5.85 4.51
C LEU A 142 1.26 -7.18 4.81
N HIS A 143 1.79 -8.31 4.35
CA HIS A 143 1.25 -9.65 4.68
C HIS A 143 1.33 -9.95 6.18
N ARG A 144 2.31 -9.38 6.89
CA ARG A 144 2.39 -9.47 8.36
C ARG A 144 1.43 -8.51 9.07
N LEU A 145 1.21 -7.32 8.50
CA LEU A 145 0.27 -6.34 9.05
C LEU A 145 -1.19 -6.80 8.93
N HIS A 146 -1.57 -7.42 7.80
CA HIS A 146 -2.97 -7.72 7.51
C HIS A 146 -3.66 -8.59 8.57
N PRO A 147 -3.09 -9.73 9.04
CA PRO A 147 -3.68 -10.52 10.11
C PRO A 147 -3.85 -9.74 11.42
N ALA A 148 -2.90 -8.87 11.77
CA ALA A 148 -2.97 -8.07 12.99
C ALA A 148 -4.09 -7.02 12.92
N LEU A 149 -4.35 -6.44 11.75
CA LEU A 149 -5.50 -5.56 11.52
C LEU A 149 -6.83 -6.32 11.59
N VAL A 150 -6.88 -7.53 11.01
CA VAL A 150 -8.06 -8.41 11.07
C VAL A 150 -8.38 -8.81 12.50
N GLU A 151 -7.37 -9.17 13.31
CA GLU A 151 -7.53 -9.50 14.72
C GLU A 151 -8.04 -8.29 15.52
N PHE A 152 -7.44 -7.11 15.32
CA PHE A 152 -7.86 -5.88 15.98
C PHE A 152 -9.31 -5.48 15.65
N TYR A 153 -9.71 -5.64 14.40
CA TYR A 153 -11.04 -5.24 13.93
C TYR A 153 -12.10 -6.34 14.16
N GLY A 154 -11.67 -7.60 14.25
CA GLY A 154 -12.50 -8.79 14.45
C GLY A 154 -13.01 -9.44 13.16
N PHE A 155 -12.77 -8.84 12.00
CA PHE A 155 -13.16 -9.37 10.69
C PHE A 155 -12.30 -8.81 9.55
N ASP A 156 -12.20 -9.58 8.47
CA ASP A 156 -11.52 -9.18 7.24
C ASP A 156 -12.40 -8.32 6.32
N VAL A 157 -11.83 -7.82 5.23
CA VAL A 157 -12.53 -7.01 4.22
C VAL A 157 -13.68 -7.75 3.52
N THR A 158 -13.71 -9.08 3.60
CA THR A 158 -14.79 -9.93 3.06
C THR A 158 -15.88 -10.22 4.08
N GLY A 159 -15.76 -9.71 5.31
CA GLY A 159 -16.70 -9.95 6.40
C GLY A 159 -16.51 -11.29 7.11
N ARG A 160 -15.42 -12.02 6.84
CA ARG A 160 -15.08 -13.24 7.59
C ARG A 160 -14.45 -12.86 8.92
N ARG A 161 -14.85 -13.53 10.00
CA ARG A 161 -14.29 -13.29 11.34
C ARG A 161 -12.83 -13.73 11.41
N ALA A 162 -12.05 -13.04 12.24
CA ALA A 162 -10.77 -13.54 12.71
C ALA A 162 -11.00 -14.91 13.38
N ALA A 163 -10.21 -15.92 13.00
CA ALA A 163 -10.29 -17.28 13.54
C ALA A 163 -9.59 -17.40 14.89
#